data_AF-A0A8S3FWA4-F1
#
_entry.id   AF-A0A8S3FWA4-F1
#
_cell.length_a   1.000
_cell.length_b   1.000
_cell.length_c   1.000
_cell.angle_alpha   90.00
_cell.angle_beta   90.00
_cell.angle_gamma   90.00
#
_symmetry.space_group_name_H-M   'P 1'
#
loop_
_entity.id
_entity.type
_entity.pdbx_description
1 polymer ?
#
loop_
_entity_poly.entity_id
_entity_poly.type
_entity_poly.pdbx_seq_one_letter_code
_entity_poly.pdbx_strand_id
1 'polypeptide(L)'
;MGVTTRPQLELFGEWQTSEYVPPVAKDGIVPCNEYGNVDLFKPEMIPNGCVHIVEPNAARLCKKLGINCAEAITGFDAHGGGSHPVIEGIVICKEFEQALRDAVEQQKQITLEKEIKKKDERIYKNWRKLIRGLIIKQNLARKYADMDGTQMATDAKYQWPVLPKEDNKNDENSM
;
A
#
# COMPACT_ATOMS: atom_id res chain seq x y z
N MET A 1 -16.64 -1.29 52.78
CA MET A 1 -16.98 -1.43 51.35
C MET A 1 -17.51 -0.08 50.88
N GLY A 2 -16.72 0.69 50.14
CA GLY A 2 -17.16 2.00 49.64
C GLY A 2 -18.10 1.81 48.46
N VAL A 3 -19.32 2.33 48.57
CA VAL A 3 -20.28 2.37 47.47
C VAL A 3 -19.71 3.33 46.43
N THR A 4 -19.20 2.81 45.31
CA THR A 4 -18.80 3.63 44.16
C THR A 4 -20.07 4.13 43.48
N THR A 5 -20.65 5.22 43.97
CA THR A 5 -21.76 5.92 43.29
C THR A 5 -21.26 6.35 41.92
N ARG A 6 -21.87 5.81 40.85
CA ARG A 6 -21.57 6.24 39.49
C ARG A 6 -21.86 7.74 39.37
N PRO A 7 -20.97 8.54 38.78
CA PRO A 7 -21.24 9.96 38.58
C PRO A 7 -22.52 10.10 37.75
N GLN A 8 -23.43 10.95 38.19
CA GLN A 8 -24.62 11.28 37.42
C GLN A 8 -24.20 12.19 36.26
N LEU A 9 -24.68 11.87 35.06
CA LEU A 9 -24.42 12.63 33.85
C LEU A 9 -25.62 13.51 33.53
N GLU A 10 -25.37 14.77 33.20
CA GLU A 10 -26.42 15.69 32.75
C GLU A 10 -26.90 15.30 31.35
N LEU A 11 -28.21 15.44 31.11
CA LEU A 11 -28.83 15.19 29.82
C LEU A 11 -29.41 16.50 29.30
N PHE A 12 -29.22 16.76 28.01
CA PHE A 12 -29.66 17.99 27.36
C PHE A 12 -30.59 17.68 26.19
N GLY A 13 -31.60 18.52 25.99
CA GLY A 13 -32.45 18.48 24.81
C GLY A 13 -31.83 19.23 23.63
N GLU A 14 -32.30 18.95 22.40
CA GLU A 14 -31.81 19.62 21.19
C GLU A 14 -31.97 21.16 21.22
N TRP A 15 -32.99 21.68 21.93
CA TRP A 15 -33.18 23.13 22.09
C TRP A 15 -32.11 23.81 22.96
N GLN A 16 -31.27 23.02 23.65
CA GLN A 16 -30.15 23.50 24.46
C GLN A 16 -28.81 23.38 23.72
N THR A 17 -28.81 22.81 22.51
CA THR A 17 -27.60 22.67 21.70
C THR A 17 -27.56 23.73 20.60
N SER A 18 -26.35 23.99 20.10
CA SER A 18 -26.10 24.84 18.94
C SER A 18 -25.25 24.09 17.93
N GLU A 19 -25.29 24.52 16.67
CA GLU A 19 -24.38 24.00 15.65
C GLU A 19 -22.92 24.27 16.05
N TYR A 20 -22.06 23.30 15.74
CA TYR A 20 -20.64 23.39 16.02
C TYR A 20 -19.97 24.29 14.98
N VAL A 21 -19.18 25.26 15.44
CA VAL A 21 -18.40 26.13 14.56
C VAL A 21 -16.94 25.65 14.60
N PRO A 22 -16.41 25.09 13.50
CA PRO A 22 -15.06 24.56 13.48
C PRO A 22 -14.01 25.68 13.52
N PRO A 23 -12.84 25.43 14.11
CA PRO A 23 -11.74 26.39 14.15
C PRO A 23 -11.23 26.70 12.73
N VAL A 24 -10.60 27.87 12.57
CA VAL A 24 -10.05 28.30 11.27
C VAL A 24 -8.55 28.03 11.25
N ALA A 25 -8.06 27.40 10.18
CA ALA A 25 -6.64 27.21 9.95
C ALA A 25 -5.94 28.56 9.69
N LYS A 26 -4.74 28.72 10.25
CA LYS A 26 -3.92 29.94 10.11
C LYS A 26 -2.48 29.54 9.81
N ASP A 27 -1.83 30.30 8.93
CA ASP A 27 -0.41 30.15 8.58
C ASP A 27 -0.03 28.73 8.11
N GLY A 28 -0.97 28.05 7.43
CA GLY A 28 -0.76 26.67 6.96
C GLY A 28 -0.76 25.62 8.08
N ILE A 29 -1.16 25.97 9.30
CA ILE A 29 -1.23 25.06 10.46
C ILE A 29 -2.68 24.61 10.69
N VAL A 30 -2.85 23.30 10.82
CA VAL A 30 -4.13 22.68 11.16
C VAL A 30 -4.38 22.83 12.67
N PRO A 31 -5.54 23.35 13.09
CA PRO A 31 -5.89 23.44 14.51
C PRO A 31 -6.21 22.04 15.06
N CYS A 32 -5.51 21.63 16.10
CA CYS A 32 -5.67 20.31 16.72
C CYS A 32 -6.21 20.39 18.15
N ASN A 33 -6.72 19.27 18.66
CA ASN A 33 -7.02 19.07 20.08
C ASN A 33 -5.73 18.88 20.91
N GLU A 34 -5.87 18.68 22.23
CA GLU A 34 -4.75 18.49 23.17
C GLU A 34 -3.87 17.27 22.84
N TYR A 35 -4.40 16.30 22.11
CA TYR A 35 -3.69 15.10 21.67
C TYR A 35 -2.97 15.28 20.32
N GLY A 36 -3.11 16.43 19.68
CA GLY A 36 -2.49 16.73 18.39
C GLY A 36 -3.27 16.23 17.16
N ASN A 37 -4.51 15.78 17.35
CA ASN A 37 -5.38 15.26 16.30
C ASN A 37 -6.59 16.17 16.06
N VAL A 38 -7.36 15.91 15.00
CA VAL A 38 -8.63 16.58 14.71
C VAL A 38 -9.77 15.61 14.95
N ASP A 39 -10.72 16.00 15.80
CA ASP A 39 -11.94 15.23 16.05
C ASP A 39 -12.93 15.50 14.91
N LEU A 40 -13.16 14.49 14.07
CA LEU A 40 -13.91 14.59 12.82
C LEU A 40 -15.06 13.57 12.76
N PHE A 41 -16.02 13.72 13.66
CA PHE A 41 -17.21 12.85 13.72
C PHE A 41 -18.27 13.17 12.66
N LYS A 42 -18.23 14.40 12.12
CA LYS A 42 -19.11 14.86 11.04
C LYS A 42 -18.28 15.63 9.99
N PRO A 43 -18.70 15.63 8.71
CA PRO A 43 -18.03 16.39 7.66
C PRO A 43 -17.97 17.91 7.94
N GLU A 44 -18.92 18.45 8.68
CA GLU A 44 -18.99 19.87 9.05
C GLU A 44 -17.97 20.27 10.12
N MET A 45 -17.33 19.29 10.78
CA MET A 45 -16.31 19.54 11.80
C MET A 45 -14.91 19.80 11.21
N ILE A 46 -14.77 19.75 9.87
CA ILE A 46 -13.50 20.08 9.20
C ILE A 46 -13.15 21.54 9.49
N PRO A 47 -11.93 21.83 9.99
CA PRO A 47 -11.48 23.20 10.17
C PRO A 47 -11.61 24.03 8.90
N ASN A 48 -12.05 25.27 9.05
CA ASN A 48 -12.18 26.17 7.91
C ASN A 48 -10.82 26.40 7.26
N GLY A 49 -10.73 26.20 5.95
CA GLY A 49 -9.46 26.26 5.20
C GLY A 49 -8.68 24.94 5.17
N CYS A 50 -9.22 23.86 5.75
CA CYS A 50 -8.66 22.52 5.67
C CYS A 50 -9.48 21.59 4.77
N VAL A 51 -8.87 20.47 4.41
CA VAL A 51 -9.46 19.37 3.65
C VAL A 51 -9.10 18.05 4.33
N HIS A 52 -10.06 17.14 4.38
CA HIS A 52 -9.88 15.76 4.85
C HIS A 52 -9.50 14.85 3.67
N ILE A 53 -8.40 14.11 3.81
CA ILE A 53 -7.86 13.23 2.77
C ILE A 53 -7.73 11.82 3.33
N VAL A 54 -8.45 10.89 2.71
CA VAL A 54 -8.44 9.47 3.04
C VAL A 54 -7.61 8.73 2.00
N GLU A 55 -6.28 8.83 2.13
CA GLU A 55 -5.34 8.13 1.26
C GLU A 55 -4.34 7.31 2.10
N PRO A 56 -3.96 6.09 1.67
CA PRO A 56 -3.03 5.27 2.41
C PRO A 56 -1.65 5.94 2.44
N ASN A 57 -1.01 5.90 3.61
CA ASN A 57 0.29 6.53 3.85
C ASN A 57 0.34 8.06 3.67
N ALA A 58 -0.80 8.75 3.61
CA ALA A 58 -0.84 10.21 3.48
C ALA A 58 -0.05 10.93 4.59
N ALA A 59 -0.23 10.51 5.85
CA ALA A 59 0.51 11.06 6.99
C ALA A 59 2.04 10.97 6.83
N ARG A 60 2.53 9.86 6.25
CA ARG A 60 3.97 9.68 5.97
C ARG A 60 4.44 10.60 4.85
N LEU A 61 3.62 10.80 3.82
CA LEU A 61 3.93 11.69 2.70
C LEU A 61 3.94 13.15 3.15
N CYS A 62 3.01 13.59 4.00
CA CYS A 62 3.03 14.93 4.59
C CYS A 62 4.32 15.20 5.36
N LYS A 63 4.76 14.25 6.20
CA LYS A 63 6.04 14.35 6.92
C LYS A 63 7.24 14.47 5.96
N LYS A 64 7.20 13.78 4.82
CA LYS A 64 8.26 13.84 3.79
C LYS A 64 8.28 15.17 3.05
N LEU A 65 7.10 15.76 2.82
CA LEU A 65 6.94 17.04 2.12
C LEU A 65 7.08 18.26 3.05
N GLY A 66 7.14 18.06 4.37
CA GLY A 66 7.18 19.15 5.35
C GLY A 66 5.84 19.88 5.50
N ILE A 67 4.73 19.24 5.11
CA ILE A 67 3.38 19.81 5.22
C ILE A 67 2.83 19.52 6.61
N ASN A 68 2.26 20.53 7.27
CA ASN A 68 1.55 20.33 8.53
C ASN A 68 0.26 19.52 8.29
N CYS A 69 0.15 18.39 8.97
CA CYS A 69 -1.00 17.50 8.89
C CYS A 69 -1.40 17.00 10.28
N ALA A 70 -2.68 16.78 10.49
CA ALA A 70 -3.23 16.18 11.69
C ALA A 70 -3.97 14.89 11.33
N GLU A 71 -3.93 13.89 12.21
CA GLU A 71 -4.73 12.67 12.04
C GLU A 71 -6.20 12.97 12.34
N ALA A 72 -7.11 12.42 11.54
CA ALA A 72 -8.54 12.61 11.73
C ALA A 72 -9.13 11.46 12.55
N ILE A 73 -9.67 11.76 13.73
CA ILE A 73 -10.39 10.80 14.55
C ILE A 73 -11.86 10.82 14.13
N THR A 74 -12.32 9.77 13.45
CA THR A 74 -13.70 9.69 12.96
C THR A 74 -14.63 8.92 13.90
N GLY A 75 -14.07 8.21 14.88
CA GLY A 75 -14.86 7.49 15.87
C GLY A 75 -14.00 6.80 16.92
N PHE A 76 -14.63 5.92 17.68
CA PHE A 76 -13.98 5.08 18.68
C PHE A 76 -14.49 3.64 18.53
N ASP A 77 -13.57 2.67 18.54
CA ASP A 77 -13.87 1.25 18.51
C ASP A 77 -13.66 0.64 19.91
N ALA A 78 -14.62 -0.17 20.33
CA ALA A 78 -14.65 -0.79 21.64
C ALA A 78 -14.25 -2.27 21.52
N HIS A 79 -12.95 -2.54 21.42
CA HIS A 79 -12.41 -3.89 21.34
C HIS A 79 -11.42 -4.17 22.48
N GLY A 80 -11.31 -5.44 22.90
CA GLY A 80 -10.33 -5.84 23.93
C GLY A 80 -10.60 -5.27 25.33
N GLY A 81 -11.84 -4.85 25.62
CA GLY A 81 -12.22 -4.27 26.91
C GLY A 81 -11.85 -2.80 27.10
N GLY A 82 -11.39 -2.12 26.04
CA GLY A 82 -11.09 -0.69 26.03
C GLY A 82 -11.77 0.05 24.87
N SER A 83 -11.66 1.38 24.86
CA SER A 83 -12.07 2.25 23.77
C SER A 83 -10.84 2.81 23.07
N HIS A 84 -10.76 2.66 21.74
CA HIS A 84 -9.62 3.05 20.92
C HIS A 84 -10.06 4.01 19.82
N PRO A 85 -9.31 5.11 19.58
CA PRO A 85 -9.67 6.05 18.52
C PRO A 85 -9.50 5.41 17.14
N VAL A 86 -10.52 5.58 16.30
CA VAL A 86 -10.48 5.18 14.89
C VAL A 86 -9.90 6.35 14.10
N ILE A 87 -8.70 6.14 13.56
CA ILE A 87 -8.01 7.12 12.71
C ILE A 87 -8.34 6.82 11.26
N GLU A 88 -8.97 7.77 10.58
CA GLU A 88 -9.31 7.63 9.17
C GLU A 88 -8.79 8.84 8.38
N GLY A 89 -7.67 8.65 7.68
CA GLY A 89 -7.07 9.69 6.88
C GLY A 89 -6.43 10.81 7.70
N ILE A 90 -6.22 11.96 7.05
CA ILE A 90 -5.58 13.14 7.63
C ILE A 90 -6.32 14.41 7.24
N VAL A 91 -6.17 15.45 8.07
CA VAL A 91 -6.58 16.82 7.76
C VAL A 91 -5.35 17.65 7.43
N ILE A 92 -5.42 18.39 6.33
CA ILE A 92 -4.38 19.33 5.89
C ILE A 92 -4.98 20.66 5.46
N CYS A 93 -4.18 21.72 5.44
CA CYS A 93 -4.61 22.99 4.84
C CYS A 93 -4.83 22.83 3.32
N LYS A 94 -5.89 23.45 2.81
CA LYS A 94 -6.34 23.35 1.41
C LYS A 94 -5.26 23.74 0.40
N GLU A 95 -4.38 24.67 0.78
CA GLU A 95 -3.25 25.14 -0.03
C GLU A 95 -2.29 24.02 -0.44
N PHE A 96 -2.15 22.98 0.38
CA PHE A 96 -1.23 21.86 0.15
C PHE A 96 -1.92 20.62 -0.45
N GLU A 97 -3.22 20.70 -0.73
CA GLU A 97 -4.00 19.56 -1.22
C GLU A 97 -3.43 18.98 -2.51
N GLN A 98 -3.20 19.84 -3.51
CA GLN A 98 -2.72 19.39 -4.81
C GLN A 98 -1.33 18.75 -4.70
N ALA A 99 -0.41 19.38 -3.95
CA ALA A 99 0.94 18.89 -3.75
C ALA A 99 0.94 17.49 -3.10
N LEU A 100 0.07 17.26 -2.13
CA LEU A 100 -0.06 15.94 -1.52
C LEU A 100 -0.67 14.92 -2.47
N ARG A 101 -1.73 15.26 -3.21
CA ARG A 101 -2.37 14.36 -4.18
C ARG A 101 -1.39 13.92 -5.26
N ASP A 102 -0.59 14.83 -5.79
CA ASP A 102 0.43 14.52 -6.79
C ASP A 102 1.50 13.57 -6.22
N ALA A 103 1.94 13.81 -4.98
CA ALA A 103 2.90 12.94 -4.30
C ALA A 103 2.33 11.54 -4.01
N VAL A 104 1.04 11.45 -3.64
CA VAL A 104 0.34 10.17 -3.45
C VAL A 104 0.32 9.39 -4.77
N GLU A 105 -0.03 10.03 -5.87
CA GLU A 105 -0.10 9.40 -7.18
C GLU A 105 1.26 8.89 -7.65
N GLN A 106 2.31 9.71 -7.52
CA GLN A 106 3.68 9.29 -7.80
C GLN A 106 4.09 8.09 -6.93
N GLN A 107 3.73 8.09 -5.64
CA GLN A 107 4.05 7.00 -4.74
C GLN A 107 3.30 5.71 -5.11
N LYS A 108 2.05 5.80 -5.58
CA LYS A 108 1.27 4.67 -6.08
C LYS A 108 1.97 4.06 -7.31
N GLN A 109 2.39 4.88 -8.27
CA GLN A 109 3.10 4.43 -9.48
C GLN A 109 4.41 3.72 -9.15
N ILE A 110 5.25 4.32 -8.30
CA ILE A 110 6.52 3.71 -7.86
C ILE A 110 6.29 2.36 -7.17
N THR A 111 5.23 2.25 -6.37
CA THR A 111 4.90 1.02 -5.66
C THR A 111 4.46 -0.07 -6.63
N LEU A 112 3.60 0.27 -7.58
CA LEU A 112 3.14 -0.63 -8.63
C LEU A 112 4.29 -1.16 -9.49
N GLU A 113 5.20 -0.30 -9.93
CA GLU A 113 6.39 -0.71 -10.69
C GLU A 113 7.29 -1.68 -9.91
N LYS A 114 7.48 -1.41 -8.61
CA LYS A 114 8.27 -2.29 -7.74
C LYS A 114 7.60 -3.65 -7.55
N GLU A 115 6.28 -3.70 -7.45
CA GLU A 115 5.55 -4.96 -7.36
C GLU A 115 5.64 -5.78 -8.65
N ILE A 116 5.55 -5.13 -9.81
CA ILE A 116 5.73 -5.78 -11.11
C ILE A 116 7.14 -6.38 -11.20
N LYS A 117 8.18 -5.58 -10.93
CA LYS A 117 9.57 -6.07 -10.96
C LYS A 117 9.79 -7.25 -10.01
N LYS A 118 9.25 -7.19 -8.79
CA LYS A 118 9.31 -8.32 -7.82
C LYS A 118 8.59 -9.56 -8.32
N LYS A 119 7.43 -9.41 -8.98
CA LYS A 119 6.69 -10.51 -9.58
C LYS A 119 7.50 -11.15 -10.70
N ASP A 120 8.09 -10.35 -11.59
CA ASP A 120 8.91 -10.83 -12.71
C ASP A 120 10.15 -11.57 -12.21
N GLU A 121 10.88 -11.00 -11.25
CA GLU A 121 12.02 -11.67 -10.62
C GLU A 121 11.64 -13.03 -10.03
N ARG A 122 10.46 -13.14 -9.40
CA ARG A 122 9.95 -14.40 -8.86
C ARG A 122 9.65 -15.41 -9.96
N ILE A 123 9.04 -14.96 -11.06
CA ILE A 123 8.76 -15.80 -12.23
C ILE A 123 10.07 -16.33 -12.81
N TYR A 124 11.06 -15.47 -13.07
CA TYR A 124 12.36 -15.89 -13.60
C TYR A 124 13.10 -16.85 -12.67
N LYS A 125 13.10 -16.59 -11.35
CA LYS A 125 13.69 -17.50 -10.35
C LYS A 125 13.04 -18.88 -10.38
N ASN A 126 11.71 -18.93 -10.48
CA ASN A 126 10.95 -20.19 -10.55
C ASN A 126 11.26 -20.97 -11.84
N TRP A 127 11.26 -20.31 -13.00
CA TRP A 127 11.63 -20.92 -14.27
C TRP A 127 13.06 -21.46 -14.24
N ARG A 128 14.00 -20.68 -13.70
CA ARG A 128 15.39 -21.12 -13.54
C ARG A 128 15.50 -22.37 -12.67
N LYS A 129 14.75 -22.45 -11.58
CA LYS A 129 14.71 -23.63 -10.69
C LYS A 129 14.13 -24.85 -11.43
N LEU A 130 13.05 -24.67 -12.18
CA LEU A 130 12.42 -25.73 -12.95
C LEU A 130 13.38 -26.31 -14.02
N ILE A 131 13.95 -25.45 -14.86
CA ILE A 131 14.85 -25.86 -15.94
C ILE A 131 16.08 -26.58 -15.37
N ARG A 132 16.70 -26.04 -14.30
CA ARG A 132 17.81 -26.71 -13.63
C ARG A 132 17.42 -28.08 -13.07
N GLY A 133 16.24 -28.20 -12.48
CA GLY A 133 15.73 -29.49 -12.00
C GLY A 133 15.57 -30.51 -13.12
N LEU A 134 15.06 -30.09 -14.28
CA LEU A 134 14.93 -30.95 -15.47
C LEU A 134 16.30 -31.40 -16.01
N ILE A 135 17.27 -30.47 -16.11
CA ILE A 135 18.63 -30.79 -16.55
C ILE A 135 19.29 -31.79 -15.60
N ILE A 136 19.17 -31.59 -14.27
CA ILE A 136 19.73 -32.51 -13.27
C ILE A 136 19.08 -33.89 -13.40
N LYS A 137 17.76 -33.97 -13.52
CA LYS A 137 17.04 -35.24 -13.71
C LYS A 137 17.51 -35.97 -14.97
N GLN A 138 17.67 -35.25 -16.09
CA GLN A 138 18.16 -35.83 -17.33
C GLN A 138 19.62 -36.31 -17.20
N ASN A 139 20.49 -35.54 -16.56
CA ASN A 139 21.88 -35.92 -16.34
C ASN A 139 22.01 -37.14 -15.43
N LEU A 140 21.18 -37.24 -14.39
CA LEU A 140 21.10 -38.44 -13.55
C LEU A 140 20.65 -39.64 -14.39
N ALA A 141 19.56 -39.51 -15.15
CA ALA A 141 19.08 -40.60 -16.01
C ALA A 141 20.17 -41.13 -16.95
N ARG A 142 20.96 -40.27 -17.60
CA ARG A 142 22.08 -40.69 -18.46
C ARG A 142 23.17 -41.44 -17.67
N LYS A 143 23.60 -40.90 -16.53
CA LYS A 143 24.69 -41.48 -15.73
C LYS A 143 24.35 -42.85 -15.14
N TYR A 144 23.09 -43.06 -14.74
CA TYR A 144 22.64 -44.32 -14.15
C TYR A 144 22.15 -45.32 -15.21
N ALA A 145 21.73 -44.88 -16.41
CA ALA A 145 21.44 -45.77 -17.53
C ALA A 145 22.68 -46.58 -17.98
N ASP A 146 23.88 -46.00 -17.86
CA ASP A 146 25.14 -46.67 -18.19
C ASP A 146 25.58 -47.71 -17.14
N MET A 147 25.06 -47.65 -15.91
CA MET A 147 25.44 -48.58 -14.82
C MET A 147 24.56 -49.84 -14.73
N ASP A 148 23.32 -49.79 -15.19
CA ASP A 148 22.35 -50.91 -15.05
C ASP A 148 22.22 -51.79 -16.30
N GLY A 149 23.02 -51.59 -17.35
CA GLY A 149 23.04 -52.46 -18.54
C GLY A 149 21.69 -52.68 -19.23
N THR A 150 20.67 -51.89 -18.88
CA THR A 150 19.31 -52.02 -19.38
C THR A 150 19.11 -50.93 -20.40
N GLN A 151 19.18 -51.30 -21.67
CA GLN A 151 18.85 -50.42 -22.78
C GLN A 151 17.40 -49.93 -22.62
N MET A 152 17.22 -48.66 -22.26
CA MET A 152 15.93 -48.01 -22.42
C MET A 152 15.67 -47.81 -23.90
N ALA A 153 14.58 -48.39 -24.40
CA ALA A 153 14.08 -48.17 -25.74
C ALA A 153 13.98 -46.67 -26.02
N THR A 154 14.65 -46.21 -27.07
CA THR A 154 14.57 -44.84 -27.55
C THR A 154 13.18 -44.60 -28.13
N ASP A 155 12.27 -44.04 -27.33
CA ASP A 155 11.05 -43.41 -27.85
C ASP A 155 11.43 -42.10 -28.56
N ALA A 156 11.91 -42.26 -29.78
CA ALA A 156 12.20 -41.21 -30.73
C ALA A 156 10.88 -40.61 -31.26
N LYS A 157 10.18 -39.80 -30.45
CA LYS A 157 8.99 -39.04 -30.92
C LYS A 157 8.80 -37.67 -30.27
N TYR A 158 9.87 -36.98 -29.86
CA TYR A 158 9.77 -35.54 -29.56
C TYR A 158 10.96 -34.77 -30.12
N GLN A 159 10.78 -34.27 -31.34
CA GLN A 159 11.66 -33.28 -31.97
C GLN A 159 11.30 -31.91 -31.39
N TRP A 160 12.23 -31.25 -30.69
CA TRP A 160 12.03 -29.86 -30.29
C TRP A 160 11.95 -29.00 -31.55
N PRO A 161 10.93 -28.14 -31.73
CA PRO A 161 10.91 -27.23 -32.87
C PRO A 161 12.13 -26.31 -32.76
N VAL A 162 12.95 -26.31 -33.82
CA VAL A 162 14.09 -25.40 -33.93
C VAL A 162 13.50 -24.00 -34.07
N LEU A 163 13.75 -23.13 -33.09
CA LEU A 163 13.36 -21.73 -33.20
C LEU A 163 14.08 -21.14 -34.43
N PRO A 164 13.38 -20.42 -35.31
CA PRO A 164 14.01 -19.75 -36.44
C PRO A 164 15.16 -18.88 -35.93
N LYS A 165 16.32 -18.94 -36.60
CA LYS A 165 17.39 -17.98 -36.33
C LYS A 165 16.84 -16.61 -36.72
N GLU A 166 16.88 -15.64 -35.81
CA GLU A 166 16.65 -14.24 -36.17
C GLU A 166 17.72 -13.85 -37.19
N ASP A 167 17.30 -13.58 -38.42
CA ASP A 167 18.16 -13.00 -39.44
C ASP A 167 18.58 -11.61 -38.96
N ASN A 168 19.86 -11.50 -38.59
CA ASN A 168 20.48 -10.25 -38.20
C ASN A 168 20.63 -9.37 -39.46
N LYS A 169 19.56 -8.67 -39.85
CA LYS A 169 19.61 -7.60 -40.85
C LYS A 169 20.15 -6.33 -40.19
N ASN A 170 21.45 -6.32 -39.96
CA ASN A 170 22.22 -5.09 -39.83
C ASN A 170 23.35 -5.19 -40.84
N ASP A 171 23.08 -4.72 -42.06
CA ASP A 171 24.04 -4.08 -42.96
C ASP A 171 23.25 -3.40 -44.08
N GLU A 172 23.72 -2.22 -44.50
CA GLU A 172 23.16 -1.28 -45.50
C GLU A 172 22.33 -0.11 -44.95
N ASN A 173 23.01 0.88 -44.37
CA ASN A 173 22.97 2.22 -44.95
C ASN A 173 24.29 2.97 -44.73
N SER A 174 25.27 2.69 -45.59
CA SER A 174 26.36 3.62 -45.90
C SER A 174 26.02 4.26 -47.23
N MET A 175 25.52 5.49 -47.19
CA MET A 175 25.68 6.52 -48.23
C MET A 175 25.67 7.88 -47.54
#